data_AF-A0A539D8G5-F1
#
_entry.id   AF-A0A539D8G5-F1
#
_cell.length_a   1.000
_cell.length_b   1.000
_cell.length_c   1.000
_cell.angle_alpha   90.00
_cell.angle_beta   90.00
_cell.angle_gamma   90.00
#
_symmetry.space_group_name_H-M   'P 1'
#
loop_
_entity.id
_entity.type
_entity.pdbx_description
1 polymer ?
#
loop_
_entity_poly.entity_id
_entity_poly.type
_entity_poly.pdbx_seq_one_letter_code
_entity_poly.pdbx_strand_id
1 'polypeptide(L)' 'MTAGWTEDRVGALKKLWLEGQSASQIAKQLGGGVTRNAVIGKVHRLGLSGRAAPSQPARATFRPSRPRPAAQPTQAPSA' A
#
# COMPACT_ATOMS: atom_id res chain seq x y z
N MET A 1 -10.07 27.16 4.67
CA MET A 1 -10.69 26.23 3.69
C MET A 1 -10.00 24.89 3.84
N THR A 2 -10.61 23.96 4.56
CA THR A 2 -10.05 22.65 4.95
C THR A 2 -9.78 21.80 3.71
N ALA A 3 -8.52 21.81 3.29
CA ALA A 3 -7.97 21.22 2.07
C ALA A 3 -7.91 19.69 2.15
N GLY A 4 -9.06 19.02 2.14
CA GLY A 4 -9.14 17.58 2.16
C GLY A 4 -10.42 17.09 1.51
N TRP A 5 -10.29 16.13 0.59
CA TRP A 5 -11.39 15.35 -0.01
C TRP A 5 -12.74 16.10 -0.16
N THR A 6 -12.81 16.97 -1.16
CA THR A 6 -14.05 17.68 -1.55
C THR A 6 -15.12 16.70 -2.00
N GLU A 7 -16.39 17.13 -1.92
CA GLU A 7 -17.53 16.30 -2.33
C GLU A 7 -17.47 15.92 -3.81
N ASP A 8 -17.02 16.84 -4.66
CA ASP A 8 -16.74 16.57 -6.08
C ASP A 8 -15.73 15.42 -6.28
N ARG A 9 -14.60 15.46 -5.56
CA ARG A 9 -13.60 14.37 -5.58
C ARG A 9 -14.15 13.05 -5.06
N VAL A 10 -15.02 13.11 -4.04
CA VAL A 10 -15.68 11.91 -3.49
C VAL A 10 -16.70 11.35 -4.48
N GLY A 11 -17.43 12.20 -5.19
CA GLY A 11 -18.37 11.82 -6.24
C GLY A 11 -17.65 11.13 -7.41
N ALA A 12 -16.59 11.75 -7.91
CA ALA A 12 -15.73 11.16 -8.95
C ALA A 12 -15.12 9.83 -8.47
N LEU A 13 -14.59 9.76 -7.25
CA LEU A 13 -14.08 8.52 -6.66
C LEU A 13 -15.13 7.40 -6.69
N LYS A 14 -16.34 7.67 -6.19
CA LYS A 14 -17.43 6.68 -6.14
C LYS A 14 -17.77 6.17 -7.54
N LYS A 15 -17.92 7.08 -8.50
CA LYS A 15 -18.25 6.72 -9.89
C LYS A 15 -17.17 5.82 -10.51
N LEU A 16 -15.91 6.27 -10.50
CA LEU A 16 -14.80 5.54 -11.11
C LEU A 16 -14.55 4.20 -10.41
N TRP A 17 -14.79 4.13 -9.10
CA TRP A 17 -14.69 2.90 -8.32
C TRP A 17 -15.76 1.88 -8.72
N LEU A 18 -17.01 2.31 -8.89
CA LEU A 18 -18.11 1.47 -9.38
C LEU A 18 -17.89 1.02 -10.83
N GLU A 19 -17.24 1.84 -11.65
CA GLU A 19 -16.78 1.46 -13.01
C GLU A 19 -15.64 0.42 -13.00
N GLY A 20 -15.14 0.03 -11.82
CA GLY A 20 -14.11 -1.00 -11.69
C GLY A 20 -12.69 -0.50 -11.96
N GLN A 21 -12.45 0.81 -11.94
CA GLN A 21 -11.10 1.35 -12.06
C GLN A 21 -10.24 1.01 -10.84
N SER A 22 -8.93 0.89 -11.06
CA SER A 22 -7.98 0.67 -9.96
C SER A 22 -7.70 1.97 -9.20
N ALA A 23 -7.37 1.87 -7.91
CA ALA A 23 -7.05 3.04 -7.07
C ALA A 23 -5.93 3.93 -7.65
N SER A 24 -4.96 3.34 -8.37
CA SER A 24 -3.88 4.08 -9.03
C SER A 24 -4.38 4.91 -10.20
N GLN A 25 -5.35 4.40 -10.98
CA GLN A 25 -5.96 5.14 -12.08
C GLN A 25 -6.84 6.27 -11.54
N ILE A 26 -7.64 5.98 -10.51
CA ILE A 26 -8.49 6.98 -9.87
C ILE A 26 -7.64 8.10 -9.27
N ALA A 27 -6.52 7.78 -8.62
CA ALA A 27 -5.57 8.78 -8.12
C ALA A 27 -5.02 9.69 -9.23
N LYS A 28 -4.65 9.11 -10.39
CA LYS A 28 -4.21 9.88 -11.57
C LYS A 28 -5.30 10.82 -12.07
N GLN A 29 -6.56 10.39 -12.04
CA GLN A 29 -7.69 11.15 -12.55
C GLN A 29 -8.17 12.25 -11.59
N LEU A 30 -8.14 12.01 -10.27
CA LEU A 30 -8.51 13.00 -9.24
C LEU A 30 -7.44 14.08 -9.06
N GLY A 31 -6.17 13.72 -9.25
CA GLY A 31 -5.04 14.66 -9.21
C GLY A 31 -4.89 15.42 -7.88
N GLY A 32 -4.04 16.46 -7.90
CA GLY A 32 -3.84 17.40 -6.78
C GLY A 32 -3.52 16.74 -5.43
N GLY A 33 -2.46 15.91 -5.41
CA GLY A 33 -1.88 15.31 -4.21
C GLY A 33 -2.54 14.02 -3.72
N VAL A 34 -3.59 13.54 -4.39
CA VAL A 34 -4.26 12.28 -4.04
C VAL A 34 -3.44 11.11 -4.57
N THR A 35 -2.85 10.31 -3.67
CA THR A 35 -2.10 9.10 -4.00
C THR A 35 -3.00 7.86 -4.00
N ARG A 36 -2.52 6.75 -4.59
CA ARG A 36 -3.19 5.44 -4.54
C ARG A 36 -3.64 5.08 -3.11
N ASN A 37 -2.78 5.32 -2.13
CA ASN A 37 -3.06 4.98 -0.72
C ASN A 37 -4.12 5.89 -0.12
N ALA A 38 -4.14 7.18 -0.49
CA ALA A 38 -5.19 8.10 -0.09
C ALA A 38 -6.56 7.66 -0.64
N VAL A 39 -6.60 7.19 -1.89
CA VAL A 39 -7.82 6.63 -2.51
C VAL A 39 -8.31 5.40 -1.76
N ILE A 40 -7.44 4.41 -1.52
CA ILE A 40 -7.79 3.18 -0.77
C ILE A 40 -8.32 3.55 0.62
N GLY A 41 -7.63 4.46 1.31
CA GLY A 41 -8.07 4.97 2.61
C GLY A 41 -9.47 5.55 2.54
N LYS A 42 -9.73 6.46 1.58
CA LYS A 42 -11.05 7.09 1.45
C LYS A 42 -12.16 6.11 1.09
N VAL A 43 -11.93 5.16 0.17
CA VAL A 43 -12.87 4.08 -0.18
C VAL A 43 -13.25 3.27 1.07
N HIS A 44 -12.26 2.90 1.89
CA HIS A 44 -12.49 2.22 3.17
C HIS A 44 -13.32 3.06 4.13
N ARG A 45 -13.02 4.37 4.29
CA ARG A 45 -13.81 5.25 5.17
C ARG A 45 -15.25 5.47 4.68
N LEU A 46 -15.46 5.39 3.37
CA LEU A 46 -16.78 5.53 2.73
C LEU A 46 -17.57 4.22 2.73
N GLY A 47 -16.99 3.10 3.18
CA GLY A 47 -17.68 1.80 3.20
C GLY A 47 -18.06 1.29 1.81
N LEU A 48 -17.36 1.71 0.75
CA LEU A 48 -17.58 1.26 -0.63
C LEU A 48 -17.05 -0.17 -0.81
N SER A 49 -17.71 -1.11 -0.14
CA SER A 49 -17.39 -2.54 -0.16
C SER A 49 -17.90 -3.14 -1.47
N GLY A 50 -17.06 -3.11 -2.52
CA GLY A 50 -17.49 -3.50 -3.88
C GLY A 50 -16.40 -4.09 -4.77
N ARG A 51 -15.17 -4.24 -4.26
CA ARG A 51 -14.12 -5.00 -4.94
C ARG A 51 -13.31 -5.74 -3.89
N ALA A 52 -13.84 -6.88 -3.44
CA ALA A 52 -13.09 -7.83 -2.64
C ALA A 52 -11.73 -8.10 -3.31
N ALA A 53 -10.58 -8.14 -2.66
CA ALA A 53 -10.17 -7.85 -1.30
C ALA A 53 -8.84 -7.08 -1.43
N PRO A 54 -8.31 -6.40 -0.38
CA PRO A 54 -6.88 -6.17 -0.36
C PRO A 54 -6.24 -7.55 -0.56
N SER A 55 -5.44 -7.72 -1.61
CA SER A 55 -4.38 -8.72 -1.58
C SER A 55 -3.73 -8.49 -0.23
N GLN A 56 -3.98 -9.41 0.70
CA GLN A 56 -3.23 -9.48 1.94
C GLN A 56 -1.80 -9.21 1.50
N PRO A 57 -1.10 -8.18 2.03
CA PRO A 57 0.33 -8.30 1.98
C PRO A 57 0.54 -9.67 2.62
N ALA A 58 1.12 -10.61 1.86
CA ALA A 58 1.73 -11.76 2.48
C ALA A 58 2.68 -11.09 3.48
N ARG A 59 2.18 -10.94 4.72
CA ARG A 59 2.90 -10.41 5.84
C ARG A 59 3.93 -11.49 5.96
N ALA A 60 5.07 -11.25 5.30
CA ALA A 60 6.19 -12.16 5.24
C ALA A 60 6.35 -12.56 6.68
N THR A 61 5.90 -13.77 6.98
CA THR A 61 5.72 -14.24 8.33
C THR A 61 7.09 -14.03 8.92
N PHE A 62 7.18 -13.16 9.92
CA PHE A 62 8.35 -13.02 10.76
C PHE A 62 8.83 -14.44 11.04
N ARG A 63 9.89 -14.87 10.36
CA ARG A 63 10.65 -16.04 10.76
C ARG A 63 11.78 -15.47 11.60
N PRO A 64 11.65 -15.52 12.94
CA PRO A 64 12.72 -15.10 13.80
C PRO A 64 13.90 -16.07 13.68
N SER A 65 15.09 -15.54 13.96
CA SER A 65 16.30 -16.25 14.41
C SER A 65 17.19 -16.94 13.35
N ARG A 66 18.23 -16.21 12.95
CA ARG A 66 19.66 -16.50 13.13
C ARG A 66 20.11 -17.99 13.13
N PRO A 67 21.18 -18.29 12.37
CA PRO A 67 22.47 -18.57 13.00
C PRO A 67 23.56 -17.62 12.50
N ARG A 68 24.31 -17.04 13.43
CA ARG A 68 25.57 -16.35 13.16
C ARG A 68 26.54 -17.47 12.79
N PRO A 69 27.19 -17.47 11.61
CA PRO A 69 28.37 -18.30 11.44
C PRO A 69 29.38 -17.78 12.45
N ALA A 70 29.66 -18.58 13.47
CA ALA A 70 30.83 -18.33 14.31
C ALA A 70 32.04 -18.26 13.38
N ALA A 71 32.88 -17.28 13.65
CA ALA A 71 34.07 -16.95 12.88
C ALA A 71 34.86 -18.21 12.51
N GLN A 72 35.25 -18.31 11.23
CA GLN A 72 36.44 -19.06 10.86
C GLN A 72 37.62 -18.13 11.19
N PRO A 73 38.44 -18.40 12.21
CA PRO A 73 39.73 -17.73 12.31
C PRO A 73 40.62 -18.22 11.16
N THR A 74 41.08 -17.23 10.42
CA THR A 74 42.10 -17.25 9.36
C THR A 74 43.28 -18.15 9.66
N GLN A 75 43.67 -18.88 8.62
CA GLN A 75 44.95 -19.57 8.48
C GLN A 75 46.13 -18.62 8.74
N ALA A 76 47.13 -19.09 9.49
CA ALA A 76 48.50 -18.63 9.41
C ALA A 76 49.44 -19.82 9.68
N PRO A 77 50.07 -20.42 8.66
CA PRO A 77 51.28 -21.20 8.85
C PRO A 77 52.49 -20.28 8.66
N SER A 78 53.29 -20.12 9.71
CA SER A 78 54.69 -19.71 9.57
C SER A 78 55.47 -20.36 10.70
N ALA A 79 56.15 -21.44 10.34
CA ALA A 79 57.32 -21.99 11.00
C ALA A 79 58.24 -22.49 9.88
#